data_AF-A0A7V5YFY1-F1
#
_entry.id   AF-A0A7V5YFY1-F1
#
_cell.length_a   1.000
_cell.length_b   1.000
_cell.length_c   1.000
_cell.angle_alpha   90.00
_cell.angle_beta   90.00
_cell.angle_gamma   90.00
#
_symmetry.space_group_name_H-M   'P 1'
#
loop_
_entity.id
_entity.type
_entity.pdbx_description
1 polymer ?
#
loop_
_entity_poly.entity_id
_entity_poly.type
_entity_poly.pdbx_seq_one_letter_code
_entity_poly.pdbx_strand_id
1 'polypeptide(L)'
;MTMEGLLDDLLVGHEADVVVARYEINAPGSSSLLWKLAAHYGIVATQVPVIFIGDQAIIGAGRAQEFNLRTAVDDCVQLGCPSPLEYVEGGKAVLNDLLIVGAFIGVFIALLIFQGL
;
A
#
# COMPACT_ATOMS: atom_id res chain seq x y z
N MET A 1 -19.72 -6.61 -18.30
CA MET A 1 -19.46 -6.05 -16.97
C MET A 1 -18.18 -5.26 -17.10
N THR A 2 -18.11 -4.03 -16.61
CA THR A 2 -16.86 -3.25 -16.62
C THR A 2 -16.09 -3.51 -15.33
N MET A 3 -14.78 -3.28 -15.35
CA MET A 3 -13.92 -3.50 -14.18
C MET A 3 -14.31 -2.60 -13.00
N GLU A 4 -14.84 -1.39 -13.26
CA GLU A 4 -15.36 -0.54 -12.18
C GLU A 4 -16.61 -1.15 -11.52
N GLY A 5 -17.53 -1.70 -12.31
CA GLY A 5 -18.74 -2.32 -11.78
C GLY A 5 -18.45 -3.59 -10.97
N LEU A 6 -17.37 -4.31 -11.30
CA LEU A 6 -16.91 -5.45 -10.53
C LEU A 6 -16.23 -5.04 -9.23
N LEU A 7 -15.50 -3.93 -9.23
CA LEU A 7 -14.88 -3.38 -8.03
C LEU A 7 -15.93 -2.87 -7.05
N ASP A 8 -16.94 -2.14 -7.53
CA ASP A 8 -18.03 -1.67 -6.68
C ASP A 8 -18.80 -2.86 -6.06
N ASP A 9 -19.11 -3.90 -6.85
CA ASP A 9 -19.76 -5.14 -6.38
C ASP A 9 -18.95 -5.88 -5.31
N LEU A 10 -17.62 -5.92 -5.43
CA LEU A 10 -16.73 -6.54 -4.44
C LEU A 10 -16.60 -5.75 -3.13
N LEU A 11 -16.88 -4.45 -3.17
CA LEU A 11 -16.82 -3.59 -1.98
C LEU A 11 -18.13 -3.60 -1.19
N VAL A 12 -19.25 -3.97 -1.82
CA VAL A 12 -20.53 -4.11 -1.13
C VAL A 12 -20.41 -5.19 -0.06
N GLY A 13 -20.37 -4.77 1.21
CA GLY A 13 -20.26 -5.66 2.38
C GLY A 13 -18.87 -5.73 3.02
N HIS A 14 -17.84 -5.16 2.39
CA HIS A 14 -16.46 -5.13 2.91
C HIS A 14 -15.93 -3.69 3.10
N GLU A 15 -16.82 -2.69 3.12
CA GLU A 15 -16.47 -1.26 3.25
C GLU A 15 -15.68 -0.93 4.54
N ALA A 16 -15.82 -1.76 5.58
CA ALA A 16 -15.09 -1.59 6.85
C ALA A 16 -13.67 -2.19 6.82
N ASP A 17 -13.44 -3.21 5.99
CA ASP A 17 -12.20 -3.99 5.96
C ASP A 17 -11.31 -3.62 4.77
N VAL A 18 -11.89 -3.08 3.69
CA VAL A 18 -11.19 -2.78 2.43
C VAL A 18 -11.37 -1.31 2.04
N VAL A 19 -10.28 -0.55 2.08
CA VAL A 19 -10.24 0.84 1.61
C VAL A 19 -9.71 0.89 0.19
N VAL A 20 -10.54 1.34 -0.76
CA VAL A 20 -10.12 1.52 -2.16
C VAL A 20 -9.71 2.95 -2.42
N ALA A 21 -8.40 3.16 -2.61
CA ALA A 21 -7.85 4.43 -3.07
C ALA A 21 -7.77 4.44 -4.61
N ARG A 22 -8.40 5.44 -5.24
CA ARG A 22 -8.36 5.63 -6.70
C ARG A 22 -7.43 6.80 -7.04
N TYR A 23 -6.48 6.55 -7.93
CA TYR A 23 -5.54 7.57 -8.40
C TYR A 23 -5.66 7.75 -9.91
N GLU A 24 -6.10 8.93 -10.32
CA GLU A 24 -6.10 9.33 -11.73
C GLU A 24 -4.67 9.53 -12.21
N ILE A 25 -4.30 8.91 -13.34
CA ILE A 25 -2.91 8.96 -13.84
C ILE A 25 -2.48 10.38 -14.24
N ASN A 26 -3.45 11.23 -14.59
CA ASN A 26 -3.25 12.62 -14.97
C ASN A 26 -3.20 13.57 -13.76
N ALA A 27 -3.48 13.09 -12.55
CA ALA A 27 -3.41 13.92 -11.36
C ALA A 27 -1.95 14.12 -10.89
N PRO A 28 -1.62 15.32 -10.34
CA PRO A 28 -0.28 15.60 -9.87
C PRO A 28 0.13 14.64 -8.75
N GLY A 29 1.30 14.01 -8.89
CA GLY A 29 1.85 13.06 -7.92
C GLY A 29 1.42 11.59 -8.12
N SER A 30 0.31 11.30 -8.80
CA SER A 30 -0.16 9.93 -9.04
C SER A 30 0.81 9.10 -9.88
N SER A 31 1.44 9.70 -10.89
CA SER A 31 2.46 9.04 -11.70
C SER A 31 3.64 8.58 -10.83
N SER A 32 4.11 9.42 -9.91
CA SER A 32 5.20 9.07 -9.00
C SER A 32 4.85 7.93 -8.05
N LEU A 33 3.60 7.86 -7.59
CA LEU A 33 3.08 6.77 -6.79
C LEU A 33 3.06 5.47 -7.60
N LEU A 34 2.54 5.54 -8.83
CA LEU A 34 2.49 4.42 -9.76
C LEU A 34 3.89 3.86 -10.04
N TRP A 35 4.89 4.71 -10.29
CA TRP A 35 6.27 4.26 -10.53
C TRP A 35 6.87 3.56 -9.31
N LYS A 36 6.63 4.07 -8.09
CA LYS A 36 7.15 3.45 -6.85
C LYS A 36 6.51 2.08 -6.59
N LEU A 37 5.19 1.99 -6.76
CA LEU A 37 4.47 0.72 -6.66
C LEU A 37 4.91 -0.24 -7.76
N ALA A 38 4.95 0.20 -9.02
CA ALA A 38 5.40 -0.63 -10.13
C ALA A 38 6.81 -1.20 -9.92
N ALA A 39 7.72 -0.39 -9.38
CA ALA A 39 9.07 -0.84 -9.02
C ALA A 39 9.07 -1.89 -7.90
N HIS A 40 8.23 -1.72 -6.87
CA HIS A 40 8.11 -2.69 -5.77
C HIS A 40 7.55 -4.04 -6.25
N TYR A 41 6.50 -4.00 -7.08
CA TYR A 41 5.83 -5.20 -7.60
C TYR A 41 6.53 -5.79 -8.83
N GLY A 42 7.62 -5.17 -9.30
CA GLY A 42 8.37 -5.65 -10.47
C GLY A 42 7.59 -5.61 -11.79
N ILE A 43 6.58 -4.75 -11.89
CA ILE A 43 5.73 -4.65 -13.08
C ILE A 43 6.05 -3.44 -13.95
N VAL A 44 5.73 -3.55 -15.24
CA VAL A 44 5.72 -2.41 -16.16
C VAL A 44 4.27 -2.07 -16.47
N ALA A 45 3.79 -0.94 -15.95
CA ALA A 45 2.45 -0.43 -16.19
C ALA A 45 2.31 0.07 -17.64
N THR A 46 2.13 -0.86 -18.58
CA THR A 46 1.96 -0.55 -20.02
C THR A 46 0.51 -0.26 -20.40
N GLN A 47 -0.44 -0.62 -19.53
CA GLN A 47 -1.88 -0.55 -19.77
C GLN A 47 -2.60 -0.12 -18.49
N VAL A 48 -3.71 0.57 -18.63
CA VAL A 48 -4.63 0.92 -17.54
C VAL A 48 -5.92 0.11 -17.65
N PRO A 49 -6.64 -0.16 -16.54
CA PRO A 49 -6.30 0.17 -15.16
C PRO A 49 -5.17 -0.71 -14.60
N VAL A 50 -4.45 -0.23 -13.58
CA VAL A 50 -3.51 -1.03 -12.79
C VAL A 50 -4.02 -1.06 -11.36
N ILE A 51 -4.20 -2.27 -10.83
CA ILE A 51 -4.79 -2.50 -9.51
C ILE A 51 -3.75 -3.20 -8.65
N PHE A 52 -3.50 -2.68 -7.45
CA PHE A 52 -2.58 -3.25 -6.47
C PHE A 52 -3.38 -3.71 -5.26
N ILE A 53 -3.20 -4.97 -4.84
CA ILE A 53 -3.88 -5.57 -3.69
C ILE A 53 -2.89 -6.49 -2.99
N GLY A 54 -2.63 -6.24 -1.70
CA GLY A 54 -1.71 -7.06 -0.92
C GLY A 54 -0.30 -7.07 -1.49
N ASP A 55 0.09 -8.21 -2.05
CA ASP A 55 1.36 -8.49 -2.73
C ASP A 55 1.20 -8.72 -4.24
N GLN A 56 -0.01 -8.55 -4.78
CA GLN A 56 -0.34 -8.75 -6.18
C GLN A 56 -0.61 -7.44 -6.92
N ALA A 57 -0.21 -7.41 -8.20
CA ALA A 57 -0.53 -6.34 -9.12
C ALA A 57 -1.22 -6.89 -10.38
N ILE A 58 -2.34 -6.30 -10.74
CA ILE A 58 -3.19 -6.68 -11.87
C ILE A 58 -3.15 -5.56 -12.89
N ILE A 59 -2.79 -5.89 -14.14
CA ILE A 59 -2.60 -4.93 -15.22
C ILE A 59 -3.68 -5.15 -16.29
N GLY A 60 -4.38 -4.07 -16.63
CA GLY A 60 -5.41 -4.04 -17.66
C GLY A 60 -6.77 -4.56 -17.18
N ALA A 61 -7.72 -4.59 -18.09
CA ALA A 61 -9.07 -5.08 -17.86
C ALA A 61 -9.39 -6.24 -18.81
N GLY A 62 -9.85 -7.36 -18.25
CA GLY A 62 -10.24 -8.55 -19.00
C GLY A 62 -10.76 -9.65 -18.06
N ARG A 63 -11.37 -10.71 -18.62
CA ARG A 63 -12.01 -11.76 -17.81
C ARG A 63 -11.06 -12.49 -16.86
N ALA A 64 -9.82 -12.71 -17.29
CA ALA A 64 -8.80 -13.32 -16.44
C ALA A 64 -8.41 -12.38 -15.30
N GLN A 65 -8.28 -11.08 -15.59
CA GLN A 65 -7.95 -10.04 -14.61
C GLN A 65 -9.09 -9.85 -13.60
N GLU A 66 -10.34 -9.89 -14.04
CA GLU A 66 -11.53 -9.85 -13.17
C GLU A 66 -11.55 -11.05 -12.21
N PHE A 67 -11.24 -12.25 -12.70
CA PHE A 67 -11.15 -13.44 -11.84
C PHE A 67 -10.03 -13.31 -10.81
N ASN A 68 -8.83 -12.91 -11.25
CA ASN A 68 -7.69 -12.71 -10.36
C ASN A 68 -7.98 -11.64 -9.31
N LEU A 69 -8.69 -10.58 -9.69
CA LEU A 69 -9.09 -9.50 -8.79
C LEU A 69 -10.04 -10.01 -7.70
N ARG A 70 -11.04 -10.81 -8.06
CA ARG A 70 -11.96 -11.42 -7.09
C ARG A 70 -11.20 -12.30 -6.10
N THR A 71 -10.33 -13.18 -6.59
CA THR A 71 -9.52 -14.07 -5.74
C THR A 71 -8.61 -13.27 -4.81
N ALA A 72 -7.91 -12.25 -5.32
CA ALA A 72 -7.01 -11.44 -4.50
C ALA A 72 -7.75 -10.66 -3.40
N VAL A 73 -8.96 -10.17 -3.69
CA VAL A 73 -9.81 -9.52 -2.67
C VAL A 73 -10.27 -10.53 -1.62
N ASP A 74 -10.80 -11.68 -2.04
CA ASP A 74 -11.23 -12.74 -1.10
C ASP A 74 -10.09 -13.20 -0.19
N ASP A 75 -8.91 -13.44 -0.76
CA ASP A 75 -7.71 -13.83 -0.01
C ASP A 75 -7.32 -12.74 0.98
N CYS A 76 -7.34 -11.47 0.57
CA CYS A 76 -7.01 -10.34 1.43
C CYS A 76 -8.02 -10.19 2.59
N VAL A 77 -9.32 -10.39 2.32
CA VAL A 77 -10.36 -10.32 3.36
C VAL A 77 -10.23 -11.48 4.35
N GLN A 78 -9.92 -12.68 3.88
CA GLN A 78 -9.85 -13.87 4.74
C GLN A 78 -8.55 -13.97 5.56
N LEU A 79 -7.41 -13.67 4.94
CA LEU A 79 -6.09 -13.86 5.54
C LEU A 79 -5.50 -12.56 6.09
N GLY A 80 -6.07 -11.42 5.69
CA GLY A 80 -5.45 -10.11 5.84
C GLY A 80 -4.34 -9.91 4.81
N CYS A 81 -4.25 -8.70 4.24
CA CYS A 81 -3.13 -8.35 3.38
C CYS A 81 -2.54 -6.97 3.75
N PRO A 82 -1.21 -6.79 3.58
CA PRO A 82 -0.59 -5.49 3.80
C PRO A 82 -1.12 -4.46 2.79
N SER A 83 -1.21 -3.20 3.21
CA SER A 83 -1.69 -2.15 2.33
C SER A 83 -0.60 -1.81 1.31
N PRO A 84 -0.89 -1.79 0.00
CA PRO A 84 0.10 -1.42 -1.03
C PRO A 84 0.76 -0.05 -0.78
N LEU A 85 0.06 0.87 -0.15
CA LEU A 85 0.57 2.21 0.17
C LEU A 85 1.68 2.18 1.23
N GLU A 86 1.68 1.19 2.12
CA GLU A 86 2.72 1.04 3.16
C GLU A 86 4.10 0.82 2.55
N TYR A 87 4.19 0.16 1.39
CA TYR A 87 5.48 -0.02 0.69
C TYR A 87 6.08 1.29 0.22
N VAL A 88 5.25 2.30 -0.05
CA VAL A 88 5.70 3.61 -0.51
C VAL A 88 6.01 4.54 0.67
N GLU A 89 5.31 4.35 1.79
CA GLU A 89 5.46 5.17 2.99
C GLU A 89 6.50 4.65 3.99
N GLY A 90 6.84 3.36 3.94
CA GLY A 90 7.72 2.69 4.90
C GLY A 90 9.10 3.33 5.07
N GLY A 91 9.62 4.02 4.05
CA GLY A 91 10.88 4.78 4.15
C GLY A 91 10.82 5.95 5.14
N LYS A 92 9.65 6.54 5.40
CA LYS A 92 9.48 7.61 6.40
C LYS A 92 9.29 7.08 7.81
N ALA A 93 8.60 5.94 7.95
CA ALA A 93 8.36 5.33 9.25
C ALA A 93 9.68 4.89 9.93
N VAL A 94 10.57 4.24 9.17
CA VAL A 94 11.86 3.76 9.69
C VAL A 94 12.78 4.89 10.16
N LEU A 95 12.79 6.03 9.46
CA LEU A 95 13.61 7.19 9.85
C LEU A 95 13.08 7.84 11.14
N ASN A 96 11.76 7.94 11.29
CA ASN A 96 11.14 8.54 12.46
C ASN A 96 11.33 7.65 13.71
N ASP A 97 11.19 6.33 13.58
CA ASP A 97 11.46 5.39 14.67
C ASP A 97 12.91 5.46 15.13
N LEU A 98 13.87 5.52 14.21
CA LEU A 98 15.29 5.63 14.56
C LEU A 98 15.60 6.93 15.30
N LEU A 99 14.97 8.05 14.91
CA LEU A 99 15.10 9.34 15.60
C LEU A 99 14.52 9.29 17.02
N ILE A 100 13.34 8.69 17.18
CA ILE A 100 12.67 8.57 18.48
C ILE A 100 13.53 7.71 19.43
N VAL A 101 13.98 6.54 18.97
CA VAL A 101 14.86 5.66 19.75
C VAL A 101 16.17 6.37 20.10
N GLY A 102 16.78 7.07 19.14
CA GLY A 102 17.97 7.88 19.38
C GLY A 102 17.76 8.97 20.43
N ALA A 103 16.60 9.64 20.42
CA ALA A 103 16.25 10.65 21.41
C ALA A 103 16.08 10.03 22.82
N PHE A 104 15.41 8.89 22.94
CA PHE A 104 15.29 8.19 24.22
C PHE A 104 16.65 7.74 24.77
N ILE A 105 17.52 7.19 23.93
CA ILE A 105 18.89 6.82 24.32
C ILE A 105 19.68 8.06 24.75
N GLY A 106 19.59 9.16 24.00
CA GLY A 106 20.27 10.42 24.33
C GLY A 106 19.80 11.00 25.66
N VAL A 107 18.48 11.04 25.90
CA VAL A 107 17.90 11.49 27.18
C VAL A 107 18.32 10.56 28.32
N PHE A 108 18.31 9.26 28.11
CA PHE A 108 18.73 8.27 29.11
C PHE A 108 20.20 8.46 29.49
N ILE A 109 21.10 8.63 28.51
CA ILE A 109 22.52 8.92 28.75
C ILE A 109 22.68 10.26 29.48
N ALA A 110 21.97 11.31 29.07
CA ALA A 110 22.02 12.60 29.72
C ALA A 110 21.57 12.52 31.19
N LEU A 111 20.51 11.76 31.48
CA LEU A 111 20.04 11.51 32.84
C LEU A 111 21.07 10.71 33.65
N LEU A 112 21.73 9.71 33.07
CA LEU A 112 22.80 8.97 33.75
C LEU A 112 23.99 9.87 34.10
N ILE A 113 24.39 10.77 33.21
CA ILE A 113 25.46 11.77 33.47
C ILE A 113 25.01 12.74 34.58
N PHE A 114 23.75 13.19 34.56
CA PHE A 114 23.21 14.08 35.60
C PHE A 114 23.05 13.40 36.97
N GLN A 115 22.86 12.08 37.01
CA GLN A 115 22.73 11.30 38.25
C GLN A 115 24.08 10.89 38.87
N GLY A 116 25.20 11.35 38.32
CA GLY A 116 26.51 11.23 38.95
C GLY A 116 27.20 9.88 38.73
N LEU A 117 27.09 9.34 37.52
CA LEU A 117 28.22 8.58 36.96
C LEU A 117 29.43 9.50 36.78
#